data_AF-A0A9E4MAN8-F1
#
_entry.id   AF-A0A9E4MAN8-F1
#
_cell.length_a   1.000
_cell.length_b   1.000
_cell.length_c   1.000
_cell.angle_alpha   90.00
_cell.angle_beta   90.00
_cell.angle_gamma   90.00
#
_symmetry.space_group_name_H-M   'P 1'
#
loop_
_entity.id
_entity.type
_entity.pdbx_description
1 polymer ?
#
loop_
_entity_poly.entity_id
_entity_poly.type
_entity_poly.pdbx_seq_one_letter_code
_entity_poly.pdbx_strand_id
1 'polypeptide(L)'
;MIITKKTLSRRTVLRGLGASLALPLLDGMVPAFAAIRNSAANPVRRFGAVYVPNGVEMRAWTPTGTGTTLELTPVLEPLAPVRERVNVLSGLADKVAIPREGEGVGDHARAASTWLTGVHVKKTEGPDIRAGVSVDQIAARAFGNETQLASLELAIDSVEVLGACDQGYSCAYTNTIAWRTPTTPLPMENNPRAVFERLFGATDSTDVQARLARLRQDRSILDFVTGEADALRRTLGHGDQLKLAQYLDAVRDVERRIQMAERQSDREIPVVEQPAGIPDTFEEHCRLMFDLLILAYQTDLTRVSTFMFGREVSGRSFPEIGVPGGHHGYSHHQNDPENLAMLARINTHHIRQFGYFLERMQSIPDGDGSLLDHSLFLYGAGISDGNLHFHLDLPALLAGGAAGRVKGGRHLRYEHDTPLSNLHVAVLEKLGLPVETFGDSTGTLRYLTGI
;
A
#
# COMPACT_ATOMS: atom_id res chain seq x y z
N MET A 1 -11.46 37.66 -0.32
CA MET A 1 -10.43 37.09 -1.22
C MET A 1 -10.60 37.73 -2.59
N ILE A 2 -9.68 38.61 -3.01
CA ILE A 2 -9.75 39.29 -4.31
C ILE A 2 -9.03 38.42 -5.33
N ILE A 3 -9.79 37.73 -6.19
CA ILE A 3 -9.22 37.00 -7.33
C ILE A 3 -8.91 38.01 -8.43
N THR A 4 -7.65 38.40 -8.57
CA THR A 4 -7.23 39.21 -9.72
C THR A 4 -7.01 38.29 -10.92
N LYS A 5 -7.91 38.35 -11.90
CA LYS A 5 -7.84 37.58 -13.17
C LYS A 5 -6.73 38.12 -14.10
N LYS A 6 -5.48 38.17 -13.64
CA LYS A 6 -4.35 38.60 -14.48
C LYS A 6 -3.58 37.37 -14.97
N THR A 7 -3.55 37.19 -16.29
CA THR A 7 -2.78 36.15 -16.98
C THR A 7 -1.71 36.80 -17.85
N LEU A 8 -0.46 36.33 -17.78
CA LEU A 8 0.59 36.76 -18.70
C LEU A 8 0.50 35.98 -20.01
N SER A 9 0.52 36.68 -21.14
CA SER A 9 0.48 36.02 -22.44
C SER A 9 1.82 35.35 -22.76
N ARG A 10 1.81 34.18 -23.43
CA ARG A 10 3.01 33.50 -23.96
C ARG A 10 3.93 34.46 -24.76
N ARG A 11 3.34 35.43 -25.46
CA ARG A 11 4.06 36.45 -26.25
C ARG A 11 4.81 37.45 -25.36
N THR A 12 4.31 37.74 -24.17
CA THR A 12 4.99 38.61 -23.19
C THR A 12 6.26 37.95 -22.66
N VAL A 13 6.22 36.63 -22.41
CA VAL A 13 7.37 35.84 -21.94
C VAL A 13 8.44 35.72 -23.02
N LEU A 14 8.05 35.45 -24.26
CA LEU A 14 9.01 35.28 -25.37
C LEU A 14 9.68 36.60 -25.82
N ARG A 15 9.07 37.75 -25.56
CA ARG A 15 9.70 39.07 -25.83
C ARG A 15 10.76 39.45 -24.79
N GLY A 16 10.86 38.73 -23.67
CA GLY A 16 11.84 38.97 -22.59
C GLY A 16 13.16 38.21 -22.74
N LEU A 17 13.33 37.40 -23.78
CA LEU A 17 14.51 36.52 -23.98
C LEU A 17 15.85 37.26 -24.23
N GLY A 18 15.87 38.60 -24.26
CA GLY A 18 17.08 39.40 -24.49
C GLY A 18 17.95 39.68 -23.26
N ALA A 19 17.48 39.37 -22.05
CA ALA A 19 18.25 39.52 -20.81
C ALA A 19 17.70 38.58 -19.72
N SER A 20 18.17 37.34 -19.68
CA SER A 20 17.70 36.34 -18.71
C SER A 20 18.47 36.44 -17.39
N LEU A 21 17.83 37.01 -16.37
CA LEU A 21 17.94 36.52 -14.99
C LEU A 21 16.91 35.40 -14.84
N ALA A 22 17.32 34.24 -14.31
CA ALA A 22 16.41 33.14 -14.01
C ALA A 22 15.35 33.63 -13.00
N LEU A 23 14.12 33.84 -13.46
CA LEU A 23 13.00 34.16 -12.56
C LEU A 23 12.48 32.86 -11.94
N PRO A 24 12.20 32.84 -10.62
CA PRO A 24 11.49 31.73 -9.99
C PRO A 24 10.13 31.51 -10.65
N LEU A 25 9.66 30.26 -10.69
CA LEU A 25 8.31 29.93 -11.14
C LEU A 25 7.29 30.64 -10.24
N LEU A 26 6.43 31.49 -10.84
CA LEU A 26 5.38 32.21 -10.13
C LEU A 26 4.04 31.48 -10.29
N ASP A 27 3.17 31.50 -9.27
CA ASP A 27 1.85 30.85 -9.27
C ASP A 27 0.97 31.23 -10.48
N GLY A 28 1.15 32.43 -11.04
CA GLY A 28 0.45 32.89 -12.25
C GLY A 28 0.90 32.22 -13.56
N MET A 29 1.90 31.32 -13.51
CA MET A 29 2.44 30.58 -14.67
C MET A 29 1.86 29.16 -14.79
N VAL A 30 1.02 28.72 -13.83
CA VAL A 30 0.29 27.44 -13.91
C VAL A 30 -0.97 27.62 -14.76
N PRO A 31 -1.18 26.83 -15.83
CA PRO A 31 -2.35 26.96 -16.69
C PRO A 31 -3.67 26.70 -15.95
N ALA A 32 -4.66 27.56 -16.17
CA ALA A 32 -5.98 27.54 -15.50
C ALA A 32 -6.78 26.22 -15.64
N PHE A 33 -6.41 25.33 -16.57
CA PHE A 33 -7.05 24.02 -16.77
C PHE A 33 -6.26 22.82 -16.23
N ALA A 34 -4.98 22.98 -15.86
CA ALA A 34 -4.25 21.96 -15.10
C ALA A 34 -4.75 21.90 -13.64
N ALA A 35 -5.23 23.04 -13.12
CA ALA A 35 -5.73 23.20 -11.76
C ALA A 35 -7.17 22.69 -11.51
N ILE A 36 -7.92 22.25 -12.54
CA ILE A 36 -9.32 21.81 -12.34
C ILE A 36 -9.41 20.38 -11.80
N ARG A 37 -8.42 19.51 -12.06
CA ARG A 37 -8.43 18.14 -11.49
C ARG A 37 -8.07 18.09 -10.01
N ASN A 38 -7.33 19.08 -9.50
CA ASN A 38 -6.85 19.16 -8.12
C ASN A 38 -7.39 20.43 -7.43
N SER A 39 -8.68 20.71 -7.58
CA SER A 39 -9.31 21.82 -6.86
C SER A 39 -9.59 21.42 -5.40
N ALA A 40 -9.57 22.38 -4.48
CA ALA A 40 -9.99 22.18 -3.08
C ALA A 40 -11.40 21.58 -2.93
N ALA A 41 -12.23 21.64 -3.98
CA ALA A 41 -13.57 21.05 -4.01
C ALA A 41 -13.56 19.52 -4.25
N ASN A 42 -12.49 18.93 -4.78
CA ASN A 42 -12.34 17.48 -4.91
C ASN A 42 -10.85 17.07 -4.84
N PRO A 43 -10.26 17.05 -3.64
CA PRO A 43 -8.84 16.72 -3.47
C PRO A 43 -8.57 15.25 -3.84
N VAL A 44 -7.40 15.02 -4.44
CA VAL A 44 -6.88 13.68 -4.72
C VAL A 44 -6.72 12.95 -3.39
N ARG A 45 -7.17 11.70 -3.35
CA ARG A 45 -7.05 10.83 -2.19
C ARG A 45 -6.28 9.59 -2.61
N ARG A 46 -5.28 9.23 -1.81
CA ARG A 46 -4.46 8.02 -1.99
C ARG A 46 -4.58 7.13 -0.78
N PHE A 47 -4.48 5.83 -0.99
CA PHE A 47 -4.51 4.82 0.06
C PHE A 47 -3.31 3.90 -0.04
N GLY A 48 -2.65 3.63 1.07
CA GLY A 48 -1.62 2.60 1.16
C GLY A 48 -1.84 1.68 2.35
N ALA A 49 -1.60 0.39 2.18
CA ALA A 49 -1.49 -0.56 3.29
C ALA A 49 -0.04 -1.02 3.43
N VAL A 50 0.52 -0.97 4.64
CA VAL A 50 1.90 -1.36 4.96
C VAL A 50 1.86 -2.42 6.05
N TYR A 51 2.34 -3.62 5.73
CA TYR A 51 2.25 -4.78 6.61
C TYR A 51 3.62 -5.20 7.13
N VAL A 52 3.67 -5.55 8.42
CA VAL A 52 4.81 -6.21 9.06
C VAL A 52 4.43 -7.60 9.57
N PRO A 53 5.28 -8.62 9.36
CA PRO A 53 4.97 -9.99 9.75
C PRO A 53 5.37 -10.30 11.20
N ASN A 54 4.96 -11.48 11.69
CA ASN A 54 5.40 -12.15 12.92
C ASN A 54 5.08 -11.42 14.24
N GLY A 55 4.26 -10.38 14.18
CA GLY A 55 3.87 -9.59 15.36
C GLY A 55 4.94 -8.63 15.87
N VAL A 56 4.66 -8.01 17.01
CA VAL A 56 5.52 -6.94 17.57
C VAL A 56 5.66 -7.08 19.08
N GLU A 57 6.70 -6.47 19.64
CA GLU A 57 6.84 -6.35 21.08
C GLU A 57 5.85 -5.30 21.62
N MET A 58 4.64 -5.75 21.97
CA MET A 58 3.48 -4.90 22.27
C MET A 58 3.67 -3.96 23.47
N ARG A 59 4.54 -4.29 24.45
CA ARG A 59 4.83 -3.40 25.59
C ARG A 59 5.68 -2.21 25.17
N ALA A 60 6.51 -2.37 24.14
CA ALA A 60 7.29 -1.30 23.55
C ALA A 60 6.57 -0.60 22.38
N TRP A 61 5.47 -1.17 21.88
CA TRP A 61 4.60 -0.60 20.85
C TRP A 61 3.52 0.33 21.43
N THR A 62 2.80 -0.10 22.47
CA THR A 62 1.50 0.49 22.84
C THR A 62 1.63 1.69 23.77
N PRO A 63 1.18 2.90 23.37
CA PRO A 63 1.14 4.05 24.28
C PRO A 63 0.21 3.82 25.46
N THR A 64 0.59 4.29 26.65
CA THR A 64 -0.20 4.09 27.88
C THR A 64 -1.32 5.12 28.00
N GLY A 65 -1.06 6.39 27.69
CA GLY A 65 -2.05 7.46 27.69
C GLY A 65 -3.01 7.39 26.49
N THR A 66 -4.26 7.84 26.68
CA THR A 66 -5.24 8.06 25.59
C THR A 66 -5.56 9.55 25.48
N GLY A 67 -5.88 10.04 24.28
CA GLY A 67 -6.38 11.41 24.12
C GLY A 67 -5.82 12.15 22.92
N THR A 68 -5.73 13.48 23.04
CA THR A 68 -5.40 14.40 21.94
C THR A 68 -3.91 14.54 21.64
N THR A 69 -3.03 13.92 22.43
CA THR A 69 -1.58 13.98 22.26
C THR A 69 -1.01 12.57 22.29
N LEU A 70 -0.30 12.20 21.23
CA LEU A 70 0.37 10.92 21.09
C LEU A 70 1.70 10.93 21.84
N GLU A 71 1.80 10.07 22.84
CA GLU A 71 3.08 9.73 23.48
C GLU A 71 3.72 8.59 22.67
N LEU A 72 4.91 8.85 22.11
CA LEU A 72 5.65 7.84 21.36
C LEU A 72 6.37 6.89 22.32
N THR A 73 6.15 5.60 22.13
CA THR A 73 6.86 4.53 22.80
C THR A 73 8.21 4.24 22.12
N PRO A 74 9.12 3.44 22.73
CA PRO A 74 10.43 3.18 22.15
C PRO A 74 10.42 2.66 20.70
N VAL A 75 9.49 1.76 20.35
CA VAL A 75 9.37 1.25 18.96
C VAL A 75 8.84 2.32 18.01
N LEU A 76 8.03 3.26 18.50
CA LEU A 76 7.40 4.32 17.72
C LEU A 76 8.20 5.62 17.67
N GLU A 77 9.29 5.73 18.42
CA GLU A 77 10.16 6.92 18.48
C GLU A 77 10.58 7.44 17.09
N PRO A 78 10.90 6.60 16.09
CA PRO A 78 11.29 7.09 14.77
C PRO A 78 10.19 7.87 14.04
N LEU A 79 8.95 7.88 14.51
CA LEU A 79 7.85 8.66 13.94
C LEU A 79 7.79 10.09 14.50
N ALA A 80 8.70 10.49 15.39
CA ALA A 80 8.70 11.82 16.00
C ALA A 80 8.57 12.98 15.00
N PRO A 81 9.24 12.98 13.82
CA PRO A 81 9.12 14.07 12.84
C PRO A 81 7.72 14.20 12.22
N VAL A 82 6.95 13.10 12.19
CA VAL A 82 5.60 13.02 11.60
C VAL A 82 4.50 12.75 12.62
N ARG A 83 4.80 12.88 13.93
CA ARG A 83 3.90 12.51 15.03
C ARG A 83 2.48 13.06 14.89
N GLU A 84 2.35 14.32 14.51
CA GLU A 84 1.05 15.01 14.35
C GLU A 84 0.20 14.45 13.19
N ARG A 85 0.77 13.59 12.35
CA ARG A 85 0.12 12.92 11.22
C ARG A 85 -0.22 11.46 11.50
N VAL A 86 0.09 10.96 12.69
CA VAL A 86 -0.01 9.54 13.06
C VAL A 86 -1.04 9.33 14.16
N ASN A 87 -1.90 8.33 14.00
CA ASN A 87 -2.72 7.78 15.08
C ASN A 87 -2.30 6.35 15.38
N VAL A 88 -2.03 6.04 16.64
CA VAL A 88 -1.90 4.65 17.11
C VAL A 88 -3.29 4.17 17.54
N LEU A 89 -3.66 2.96 17.15
CA LEU A 89 -4.97 2.36 17.44
C LEU A 89 -4.78 1.13 18.32
N SER A 90 -5.59 0.98 19.37
CA SER A 90 -5.61 -0.20 20.25
C SER A 90 -7.04 -0.71 20.46
N GLY A 91 -7.19 -1.97 20.88
CA GLY A 91 -8.50 -2.64 21.02
C GLY A 91 -8.97 -3.38 19.78
N LEU A 92 -8.20 -3.34 18.67
CA LEU A 92 -8.60 -3.96 17.40
C LEU A 92 -8.28 -5.45 17.38
N ALA A 93 -9.18 -6.27 16.86
CA ALA A 93 -9.03 -7.72 16.78
C ALA A 93 -9.38 -8.24 15.39
N ASP A 94 -8.61 -9.22 14.92
CA ASP A 94 -8.90 -9.97 13.71
C ASP A 94 -9.42 -11.36 14.09
N LYS A 95 -10.66 -11.40 14.57
CA LYS A 95 -11.27 -12.63 15.10
C LYS A 95 -11.45 -13.70 14.04
N VAL A 96 -11.55 -13.31 12.77
CA VAL A 96 -11.59 -14.25 11.67
C VAL A 96 -10.25 -14.92 11.40
N ALA A 97 -9.13 -14.46 11.99
CA ALA A 97 -7.86 -15.18 11.94
C ALA A 97 -7.76 -16.32 12.98
N ILE A 98 -8.65 -16.35 13.98
CA ILE A 98 -8.67 -17.41 15.00
C ILE A 98 -9.09 -18.73 14.35
N PRO A 99 -8.37 -19.84 14.63
CA PRO A 99 -8.68 -21.15 14.03
C PRO A 99 -10.09 -21.61 14.37
N ARG A 100 -10.78 -22.17 13.38
CA ARG A 100 -12.03 -22.89 13.62
C ARG A 100 -11.75 -24.28 14.17
N GLU A 101 -12.79 -24.91 14.70
CA GLU A 101 -12.72 -26.28 15.19
C GLU A 101 -12.15 -27.21 14.11
N GLY A 102 -11.08 -27.94 14.45
CA GLY A 102 -10.38 -28.87 13.55
C GLY A 102 -9.28 -28.24 12.67
N GLU A 103 -9.08 -26.92 12.68
CA GLU A 103 -8.04 -26.29 11.86
C GLU A 103 -6.65 -26.29 12.50
N GLY A 104 -6.53 -26.18 13.82
CA GLY A 104 -5.22 -26.20 14.50
C GLY A 104 -4.28 -25.07 14.02
N VAL A 105 -3.02 -25.41 13.74
CA VAL A 105 -1.97 -24.48 13.28
C VAL A 105 -2.36 -23.78 11.95
N GLY A 106 -1.65 -22.70 11.60
CA GLY A 106 -1.97 -21.89 10.43
C GLY A 106 -2.12 -20.40 10.70
N ASP A 107 -1.72 -19.94 11.89
CA ASP A 107 -1.95 -18.58 12.36
C ASP A 107 -1.26 -17.53 11.51
N HIS A 108 -0.11 -17.85 10.93
CA HIS A 108 0.64 -16.97 10.05
C HIS A 108 -0.05 -16.79 8.69
N ALA A 109 -0.54 -17.88 8.10
CA ALA A 109 -1.34 -17.81 6.87
C ALA A 109 -2.66 -17.07 7.08
N ARG A 110 -3.34 -17.34 8.20
CA ARG A 110 -4.56 -16.62 8.57
C ARG A 110 -4.27 -15.13 8.77
N ALA A 111 -3.30 -14.77 9.62
CA ALA A 111 -2.91 -13.39 9.90
C ALA A 111 -2.72 -12.53 8.64
N ALA A 112 -1.87 -12.97 7.72
CA ALA A 112 -1.60 -12.20 6.50
C ALA A 112 -2.85 -12.07 5.62
N SER A 113 -3.61 -13.16 5.48
CA SER A 113 -4.73 -13.19 4.54
C SER A 113 -5.98 -12.49 5.03
N THR A 114 -6.25 -12.51 6.33
CA THR A 114 -7.42 -11.89 6.93
C THR A 114 -7.22 -10.39 7.15
N TRP A 115 -5.98 -9.92 7.33
CA TRP A 115 -5.67 -8.55 7.74
C TRP A 115 -6.30 -7.48 6.85
N LEU A 116 -6.28 -7.61 5.52
CA LEU A 116 -6.97 -6.67 4.61
C LEU A 116 -8.30 -7.18 4.06
N THR A 117 -8.65 -8.45 4.28
CA THR A 117 -9.88 -9.05 3.71
C THR A 117 -11.03 -9.11 4.70
N GLY A 118 -10.75 -9.20 6.00
CA GLY A 118 -11.75 -9.39 7.06
C GLY A 118 -12.54 -10.69 6.90
N VAL A 119 -12.00 -11.69 6.19
CA VAL A 119 -12.70 -12.95 5.89
C VAL A 119 -11.83 -14.14 6.28
N HIS A 120 -12.38 -15.03 7.10
CA HIS A 120 -11.72 -16.28 7.48
C HIS A 120 -11.39 -17.11 6.24
N VAL A 121 -10.11 -17.40 6.04
CA VAL A 121 -9.63 -18.09 4.84
C VAL A 121 -9.88 -19.59 4.90
N LYS A 122 -10.03 -20.20 3.73
CA LYS A 122 -10.18 -21.65 3.63
C LYS A 122 -8.85 -22.34 3.91
N LYS A 123 -8.82 -23.27 4.87
CA LYS A 123 -7.70 -24.19 5.03
C LYS A 123 -7.57 -25.12 3.83
N THR A 124 -6.54 -24.92 3.01
CA THR A 124 -6.22 -25.76 1.86
C THR A 124 -4.77 -25.53 1.43
N GLU A 125 -4.08 -26.58 1.03
CA GLU A 125 -2.78 -26.53 0.34
C GLU A 125 -2.95 -26.56 -1.19
N GLY A 126 -4.18 -26.79 -1.66
CA GLY A 126 -4.53 -26.91 -3.07
C GLY A 126 -4.79 -25.59 -3.78
N PRO A 127 -5.16 -25.65 -5.07
CA PRO A 127 -5.44 -24.46 -5.89
C PRO A 127 -6.80 -23.81 -5.58
N ASP A 128 -7.63 -24.42 -4.75
CA ASP A 128 -8.98 -24.00 -4.38
C ASP A 128 -8.98 -23.00 -3.20
N ILE A 129 -7.99 -22.12 -3.19
CA ILE A 129 -7.81 -21.03 -2.23
C ILE A 129 -9.02 -20.09 -2.23
N ARG A 130 -9.40 -19.67 -1.04
CA ARG A 130 -10.47 -18.70 -0.80
C ARG A 130 -10.17 -17.79 0.39
N ALA A 131 -10.34 -16.49 0.18
CA ALA A 131 -10.31 -15.43 1.17
C ALA A 131 -11.49 -14.46 0.91
N GLY A 132 -11.25 -13.15 0.95
CA GLY A 132 -12.17 -12.09 0.53
C GLY A 132 -11.54 -11.15 -0.49
N VAL A 133 -12.31 -10.16 -0.98
CA VAL A 133 -11.70 -9.00 -1.68
C VAL A 133 -11.07 -8.11 -0.63
N SER A 134 -9.80 -7.76 -0.81
CA SER A 134 -9.11 -6.90 0.16
C SER A 134 -9.53 -5.43 0.03
N VAL A 135 -9.47 -4.68 1.14
CA VAL A 135 -9.92 -3.28 1.22
C VAL A 135 -9.19 -2.36 0.24
N ASP A 136 -7.89 -2.58 0.02
CA ASP A 136 -7.09 -1.86 -0.99
C ASP A 136 -7.65 -2.10 -2.40
N GLN A 137 -8.09 -3.32 -2.71
CA GLN A 137 -8.64 -3.66 -4.02
C GLN A 137 -10.06 -3.11 -4.23
N ILE A 138 -10.81 -2.83 -3.16
CA ILE A 138 -12.04 -2.03 -3.25
C ILE A 138 -11.69 -0.59 -3.67
N ALA A 139 -10.69 0.02 -3.03
CA ALA A 139 -10.23 1.36 -3.39
C ALA A 139 -9.63 1.41 -4.82
N ALA A 140 -8.87 0.39 -5.21
CA ALA A 140 -8.23 0.29 -6.53
C ALA A 140 -9.26 0.25 -7.67
N ARG A 141 -10.39 -0.45 -7.48
CA ARG A 141 -11.49 -0.46 -8.46
C ARG A 141 -12.10 0.91 -8.67
N ALA A 142 -12.20 1.72 -7.62
CA ALA A 142 -12.74 3.08 -7.72
C ALA A 142 -11.73 4.03 -8.36
N PHE A 143 -10.50 4.08 -7.82
CA PHE A 143 -9.47 5.04 -8.25
C PHE A 143 -8.75 4.65 -9.54
N GLY A 144 -8.77 3.38 -9.93
CA GLY A 144 -8.17 2.91 -11.18
C GLY A 144 -8.82 3.48 -12.45
N ASN A 145 -9.97 4.17 -12.33
CA ASN A 145 -10.54 4.93 -13.44
C ASN A 145 -9.88 6.31 -13.63
N GLU A 146 -8.96 6.69 -12.75
CA GLU A 146 -8.27 7.98 -12.76
C GLU A 146 -6.76 7.83 -12.93
N THR A 147 -6.22 6.62 -12.70
CA THR A 147 -4.78 6.32 -12.76
C THR A 147 -4.46 5.17 -13.71
N GLN A 148 -3.23 5.14 -14.22
CA GLN A 148 -2.81 4.09 -15.15
C GLN A 148 -2.79 2.74 -14.45
N LEU A 149 -2.09 2.64 -13.32
CA LEU A 149 -2.14 1.48 -12.45
C LEU A 149 -3.30 1.64 -11.46
N ALA A 150 -4.16 0.63 -11.36
CA ALA A 150 -5.25 0.63 -10.38
C ALA A 150 -4.71 0.53 -8.95
N SER A 151 -3.65 -0.26 -8.78
CA SER A 151 -2.90 -0.44 -7.54
C SER A 151 -1.46 -0.86 -7.84
N LEU A 152 -0.61 -0.75 -6.82
CA LEU A 152 0.80 -1.17 -6.84
C LEU A 152 1.10 -2.06 -5.62
N GLU A 153 1.38 -3.33 -5.88
CA GLU A 153 1.66 -4.38 -4.89
C GLU A 153 3.18 -4.58 -4.75
N LEU A 154 3.72 -4.27 -3.57
CA LEU A 154 5.15 -4.18 -3.30
C LEU A 154 5.52 -5.09 -2.11
N ALA A 155 6.71 -5.68 -2.14
CA ALA A 155 7.26 -6.42 -1.02
C ALA A 155 8.78 -6.27 -0.94
N ILE A 156 9.35 -6.70 0.18
CA ILE A 156 10.81 -6.79 0.38
C ILE A 156 11.30 -8.24 0.30
N ASP A 157 10.53 -9.17 0.83
CA ASP A 157 10.83 -10.60 0.67
C ASP A 157 10.48 -11.10 -0.74
N SER A 158 11.30 -12.02 -1.26
CA SER A 158 11.01 -12.72 -2.51
C SER A 158 9.88 -13.73 -2.35
N VAL A 159 9.03 -13.84 -3.39
CA VAL A 159 7.97 -14.86 -3.49
C VAL A 159 8.51 -16.24 -3.91
N GLU A 160 9.78 -16.34 -4.30
CA GLU A 160 10.38 -17.55 -4.89
C GLU A 160 10.71 -18.65 -3.86
N VAL A 161 10.71 -18.33 -2.56
CA VAL A 161 10.91 -19.35 -1.52
C VAL A 161 9.62 -20.16 -1.36
N LEU A 162 9.43 -21.09 -2.30
CA LEU A 162 8.37 -22.09 -2.28
C LEU A 162 8.66 -23.13 -1.18
N GLY A 163 7.65 -23.47 -0.38
CA GLY A 163 7.73 -24.55 0.62
C GLY A 163 8.02 -24.13 2.06
N ALA A 164 8.27 -22.84 2.33
CA ALA A 164 8.35 -22.28 3.69
C ALA A 164 7.01 -21.63 4.09
N CYS A 165 5.90 -22.29 3.79
CA CYS A 165 4.54 -21.78 3.96
C CYS A 165 3.93 -22.39 5.23
N ASP A 166 2.86 -21.78 5.73
CA ASP A 166 2.23 -22.24 6.95
C ASP A 166 1.53 -23.59 6.76
N GLN A 167 1.56 -24.45 7.77
CA GLN A 167 1.16 -25.85 7.63
C GLN A 167 -0.34 -25.98 7.33
N GLY A 168 -0.70 -26.72 6.27
CA GLY A 168 -2.09 -26.90 5.85
C GLY A 168 -2.68 -25.73 5.06
N TYR A 169 -1.87 -24.72 4.73
CA TYR A 169 -2.29 -23.54 3.96
C TYR A 169 -1.40 -23.32 2.74
N SER A 170 -2.02 -22.92 1.63
CA SER A 170 -1.33 -22.53 0.40
C SER A 170 -0.42 -21.33 0.65
N CYS A 171 0.75 -21.32 0.01
CA CYS A 171 1.69 -20.20 0.04
C CYS A 171 1.09 -18.86 -0.43
N ALA A 172 0.00 -18.91 -1.20
CA ALA A 172 -0.74 -17.70 -1.58
C ALA A 172 -1.18 -16.88 -0.36
N TYR A 173 -1.45 -17.54 0.78
CA TYR A 173 -1.91 -16.91 2.01
C TYR A 173 -0.83 -16.18 2.80
N THR A 174 0.46 -16.42 2.52
CA THR A 174 1.58 -15.70 3.17
C THR A 174 2.38 -14.84 2.19
N ASN A 175 2.27 -15.12 0.88
CA ASN A 175 2.98 -14.37 -0.17
C ASN A 175 2.29 -13.06 -0.56
N THR A 176 1.02 -12.85 -0.19
CA THR A 176 0.31 -11.59 -0.44
C THR A 176 -0.79 -11.32 0.57
N ILE A 177 -1.06 -10.04 0.78
CA ILE A 177 -2.22 -9.54 1.53
C ILE A 177 -3.25 -8.84 0.60
N ALA A 178 -2.94 -8.74 -0.71
CA ALA A 178 -3.79 -8.09 -1.70
C ALA A 178 -4.57 -9.12 -2.52
N TRP A 179 -5.90 -9.05 -2.46
CA TRP A 179 -6.83 -10.00 -3.06
C TRP A 179 -7.85 -9.29 -3.95
N ARG A 180 -7.67 -9.41 -5.27
CA ARG A 180 -8.57 -8.77 -6.26
C ARG A 180 -9.98 -9.35 -6.20
N THR A 181 -10.07 -10.66 -6.03
CA THR A 181 -11.33 -11.41 -5.87
C THR A 181 -11.16 -12.36 -4.68
N PRO A 182 -12.24 -12.99 -4.18
CA PRO A 182 -12.13 -13.99 -3.12
C PRO A 182 -11.20 -15.18 -3.43
N THR A 183 -10.80 -15.38 -4.69
CA THR A 183 -9.96 -16.51 -5.12
C THR A 183 -8.78 -16.06 -6.00
N THR A 184 -8.53 -14.76 -6.13
CA THR A 184 -7.48 -14.21 -6.98
C THR A 184 -6.54 -13.33 -6.15
N PRO A 185 -5.50 -13.90 -5.54
CA PRO A 185 -4.41 -13.14 -4.93
C PRO A 185 -3.65 -12.35 -5.99
N LEU A 186 -3.12 -11.18 -5.62
CA LEU A 186 -2.24 -10.39 -6.47
C LEU A 186 -0.78 -10.62 -6.08
N PRO A 187 0.13 -10.88 -7.05
CA PRO A 187 1.54 -11.05 -6.78
C PRO A 187 2.15 -9.72 -6.30
N MET A 188 2.99 -9.81 -5.28
CA MET A 188 3.79 -8.69 -4.79
C MET A 188 5.11 -8.64 -5.55
N GLU A 189 5.54 -7.45 -5.97
CA GLU A 189 6.82 -7.25 -6.64
C GLU A 189 7.89 -6.83 -5.62
N ASN A 190 9.03 -7.53 -5.58
CA ASN A 190 10.13 -7.21 -4.69
C ASN A 190 11.36 -6.65 -5.40
N ASN A 191 11.40 -6.68 -6.73
CA ASN A 191 12.52 -6.17 -7.50
C ASN A 191 12.29 -4.70 -7.90
N PRO A 192 13.10 -3.75 -7.40
CA PRO A 192 12.97 -2.33 -7.74
C PRO A 192 13.05 -2.04 -9.25
N ARG A 193 13.83 -2.82 -10.01
CA ARG A 193 13.91 -2.71 -11.47
C ARG A 193 12.57 -3.04 -12.12
N ALA A 194 11.94 -4.13 -11.72
CA ALA A 194 10.64 -4.53 -12.25
C ALA A 194 9.53 -3.52 -11.88
N VAL A 195 9.59 -2.95 -10.67
CA VAL A 195 8.68 -1.84 -10.28
C VAL A 195 8.91 -0.62 -11.17
N PHE A 196 10.16 -0.21 -11.37
CA PHE A 196 10.51 0.92 -12.23
C PHE A 196 9.98 0.70 -13.66
N GLU A 197 10.22 -0.48 -14.23
CA GLU A 197 9.75 -0.83 -15.58
C GLU A 197 8.21 -0.86 -15.66
N ARG A 198 7.52 -1.29 -14.59
CA ARG A 198 6.06 -1.24 -14.50
C ARG A 198 5.53 0.20 -14.43
N LEU A 199 6.26 1.12 -13.82
CA LEU A 199 5.88 2.53 -13.68
C LEU A 199 6.18 3.36 -14.94
N PHE A 200 7.34 3.13 -15.56
CA PHE A 200 7.90 4.02 -16.59
C PHE A 200 8.14 3.34 -17.95
N GLY A 201 8.11 2.00 -18.00
CA GLY A 201 8.45 1.20 -19.18
C GLY A 201 9.91 0.75 -19.20
N ALA A 202 10.22 -0.26 -20.01
CA ALA A 202 11.52 -0.95 -20.06
C ALA A 202 12.60 -0.28 -20.95
N THR A 203 12.45 0.98 -21.33
CA THR A 203 13.44 1.66 -22.19
C THR A 203 14.26 2.67 -21.41
N ASP A 204 15.53 2.82 -21.80
CA ASP A 204 16.49 3.86 -21.38
C ASP A 204 16.05 5.31 -21.72
N SER A 205 14.76 5.50 -21.97
CA SER A 205 14.15 6.74 -22.42
C SER A 205 12.72 6.83 -21.88
N THR A 206 12.45 7.94 -21.19
CA THR A 206 11.12 8.40 -20.77
C THR A 206 10.40 9.17 -21.89
N ASP A 207 10.87 9.05 -23.15
CA ASP A 207 10.30 9.76 -24.29
C ASP A 207 8.84 9.39 -24.57
N VAL A 208 8.03 10.42 -24.74
CA VAL A 208 6.58 10.34 -24.93
C VAL A 208 6.23 9.66 -26.26
N GLN A 209 7.00 9.89 -27.34
CA GLN A 209 6.70 9.30 -28.65
C GLN A 209 7.01 7.80 -28.67
N ALA A 210 8.14 7.38 -28.11
CA ALA A 210 8.46 5.97 -27.94
C ALA A 210 7.41 5.22 -27.10
N ARG A 211 6.90 5.86 -26.04
CA ARG A 211 5.82 5.31 -25.21
C ARG A 211 4.51 5.17 -25.98
N LEU A 212 4.07 6.21 -26.69
CA LEU A 212 2.81 6.19 -27.45
C LEU A 212 2.83 5.16 -28.60
N ALA A 213 3.97 4.96 -29.25
CA ALA A 213 4.11 3.95 -30.30
C ALA A 213 3.89 2.53 -29.76
N ARG A 214 4.46 2.21 -28.58
CA ARG A 214 4.25 0.91 -27.91
C ARG A 214 2.80 0.68 -27.51
N LEU A 215 2.16 1.69 -26.91
CA LEU A 215 0.75 1.60 -26.51
C LEU A 215 -0.17 1.20 -27.67
N ARG A 216 0.11 1.69 -28.89
CA ARG A 216 -0.64 1.31 -30.09
C ARG A 216 -0.38 -0.14 -30.52
N GLN A 217 0.86 -0.60 -30.42
CA GLN A 217 1.23 -1.99 -30.73
C GLN A 217 0.60 -2.97 -29.74
N ASP A 218 0.67 -2.67 -28.44
CA ASP A 218 0.10 -3.51 -27.37
C ASP A 218 -1.41 -3.65 -27.53
N ARG A 219 -2.12 -2.56 -27.86
CA ARG A 219 -3.58 -2.60 -28.10
C ARG A 219 -3.95 -3.57 -29.21
N SER A 220 -3.22 -3.54 -30.33
CA SER A 220 -3.46 -4.44 -31.46
C SER A 220 -3.26 -5.91 -31.09
N ILE A 221 -2.33 -6.22 -30.17
CA ILE A 221 -2.08 -7.58 -29.70
C ILE A 221 -3.22 -8.02 -28.76
N LEU A 222 -3.67 -7.15 -27.86
CA LEU A 222 -4.74 -7.45 -26.90
C LEU A 222 -6.08 -7.68 -27.61
N ASP A 223 -6.41 -6.85 -28.61
CA ASP A 223 -7.63 -7.02 -29.42
C ASP A 223 -7.69 -8.42 -30.08
N PHE A 224 -6.54 -8.93 -30.54
CA PHE A 224 -6.42 -10.27 -31.12
C PHE A 224 -6.59 -11.38 -30.06
N VAL A 225 -5.90 -11.23 -28.92
CA VAL A 225 -5.92 -12.21 -27.82
C VAL A 225 -7.31 -12.35 -27.19
N THR A 226 -8.03 -11.24 -26.99
CA THR A 226 -9.38 -11.25 -26.41
C THR A 226 -10.37 -12.02 -27.29
N GLY A 227 -10.27 -11.88 -28.61
CA GLY A 227 -11.09 -12.62 -29.57
C GLY A 227 -10.87 -14.14 -29.52
N GLU A 228 -9.62 -14.58 -29.41
CA GLU A 228 -9.28 -16.01 -29.31
C GLU A 228 -9.68 -16.60 -27.93
N ALA A 229 -9.50 -15.83 -26.87
CA ALA A 229 -9.88 -16.24 -25.52
C ALA A 229 -11.41 -16.47 -25.39
N ASP A 230 -12.25 -15.63 -25.99
CA ASP A 230 -13.71 -15.83 -26.00
C ASP A 230 -14.15 -17.06 -26.83
N ALA A 231 -13.39 -17.42 -27.86
CA ALA A 231 -13.59 -18.67 -28.59
C ALA A 231 -13.22 -19.89 -27.72
N LEU A 232 -12.07 -19.83 -27.03
CA LEU A 232 -11.61 -20.89 -26.15
C LEU A 232 -12.51 -21.09 -24.93
N ARG A 233 -13.08 -20.03 -24.34
CA ARG A 233 -14.01 -20.14 -23.19
C ARG A 233 -15.20 -21.06 -23.47
N ARG A 234 -15.65 -21.11 -24.72
CA ARG A 234 -16.80 -21.93 -25.16
C ARG A 234 -16.50 -23.43 -25.20
N THR A 235 -15.24 -23.83 -25.20
CA THR A 235 -14.81 -25.24 -25.30
C THR A 235 -14.21 -25.79 -24.01
N LEU A 236 -13.85 -24.94 -23.04
CA LEU A 236 -13.24 -25.34 -21.78
C LEU A 236 -14.26 -25.85 -20.73
N GLY A 237 -13.80 -26.78 -19.89
CA GLY A 237 -14.52 -27.22 -18.69
C GLY A 237 -14.48 -26.16 -17.57
N HIS A 238 -15.35 -26.32 -16.56
CA HIS A 238 -15.58 -25.31 -15.52
C HIS A 238 -14.32 -24.87 -14.74
N GLY A 239 -13.39 -25.80 -14.47
CA GLY A 239 -12.14 -25.48 -13.77
C GLY A 239 -11.20 -24.58 -14.57
N ASP A 240 -11.09 -24.80 -15.89
CA ASP A 240 -10.23 -24.00 -16.77
C ASP A 240 -10.86 -22.65 -17.13
N GLN A 241 -12.19 -22.56 -17.09
CA GLN A 241 -12.89 -21.29 -17.24
C GLN A 241 -12.52 -20.27 -16.16
N LEU A 242 -12.23 -20.71 -14.93
CA LEU A 242 -11.77 -19.81 -13.87
C LEU A 242 -10.40 -19.19 -14.17
N LYS A 243 -9.44 -20.01 -14.65
CA LYS A 243 -8.11 -19.54 -15.05
C LYS A 243 -8.19 -18.59 -16.24
N LEU A 244 -9.03 -18.91 -17.22
CA LEU A 244 -9.28 -18.05 -18.37
C LEU A 244 -9.93 -16.72 -17.97
N ALA A 245 -10.84 -16.73 -16.99
CA ALA A 245 -11.43 -15.50 -16.46
C ALA A 245 -10.36 -14.61 -15.79
N GLN A 246 -9.46 -15.19 -14.98
CA GLN A 246 -8.34 -14.45 -14.39
C GLN A 246 -7.42 -13.85 -15.46
N TYR A 247 -7.14 -14.61 -16.53
CA TYR A 247 -6.36 -14.12 -17.67
C TYR A 247 -7.05 -12.96 -18.39
N LEU A 248 -8.35 -13.08 -18.70
CA LEU A 248 -9.14 -12.04 -19.35
C LEU A 248 -9.25 -10.77 -18.50
N ASP A 249 -9.33 -10.90 -17.17
CA ASP A 249 -9.30 -9.75 -16.27
C ASP A 249 -7.93 -9.06 -16.27
N ALA A 250 -6.82 -9.81 -16.37
CA ALA A 250 -5.49 -9.24 -16.55
C ALA A 250 -5.35 -8.50 -17.90
N VAL A 251 -5.89 -9.06 -18.99
CA VAL A 251 -5.92 -8.42 -20.33
C VAL A 251 -6.68 -7.09 -20.28
N ARG A 252 -7.88 -7.07 -19.71
CA ARG A 252 -8.69 -5.84 -19.53
C ARG A 252 -7.97 -4.78 -18.70
N ASP A 253 -7.23 -5.20 -17.68
CA ASP A 253 -6.41 -4.31 -16.87
C ASP A 253 -5.31 -3.64 -17.69
N VAL A 254 -4.71 -4.34 -18.65
CA VAL A 254 -3.73 -3.78 -19.59
C VAL A 254 -4.39 -2.84 -20.59
N GLU A 255 -5.54 -3.22 -21.17
CA GLU A 255 -6.31 -2.32 -22.06
C GLU A 255 -6.68 -1.01 -21.36
N ARG A 256 -7.14 -1.08 -20.10
CA ARG A 256 -7.43 0.10 -19.27
C ARG A 256 -6.19 0.96 -19.04
N ARG A 257 -5.03 0.34 -18.75
CA ARG A 257 -3.74 1.06 -18.61
C ARG A 257 -3.40 1.82 -19.88
N ILE A 258 -3.57 1.20 -21.04
CA ILE A 258 -3.30 1.81 -22.35
C ILE A 258 -4.22 3.02 -22.57
N GLN A 259 -5.53 2.84 -22.40
CA GLN A 259 -6.50 3.92 -22.56
C GLN A 259 -6.22 5.10 -21.61
N MET A 260 -5.82 4.82 -20.36
CA MET A 260 -5.48 5.87 -19.40
C MET A 260 -4.19 6.60 -19.77
N ALA A 261 -3.18 5.86 -20.24
CA ALA A 261 -1.92 6.44 -20.69
C ALA A 261 -2.13 7.35 -21.91
N GLU A 262 -3.01 6.97 -22.85
CA GLU A 262 -3.40 7.82 -23.99
C GLU A 262 -4.12 9.11 -23.52
N ARG A 263 -5.01 9.02 -22.53
CA ARG A 263 -5.70 10.19 -21.94
C ARG A 263 -4.79 11.10 -21.13
N GLN A 264 -3.63 10.60 -20.69
CA GLN A 264 -2.67 11.30 -19.84
C GLN A 264 -1.33 11.55 -20.56
N SER A 265 -1.32 11.57 -21.90
CA SER A 265 -0.11 11.68 -22.72
C SER A 265 0.76 12.91 -22.43
N ASP A 266 0.15 13.98 -21.92
CA ASP A 266 0.81 15.26 -21.67
C ASP A 266 1.46 15.35 -20.28
N ARG A 267 1.46 14.26 -19.50
CA ARG A 267 2.00 14.26 -18.13
C ARG A 267 3.52 14.16 -18.14
N GLU A 268 4.18 15.17 -17.58
CA GLU A 268 5.63 15.18 -17.41
C GLU A 268 6.03 14.11 -16.38
N ILE A 269 6.93 13.20 -16.79
CA ILE A 269 7.55 12.19 -15.93
C ILE A 269 8.98 12.65 -15.65
N PRO A 270 9.41 12.75 -14.38
CA PRO A 270 10.78 13.13 -14.06
C PRO A 270 11.77 12.11 -14.64
N VAL A 271 12.97 12.58 -15.01
CA VAL A 271 14.07 11.69 -15.37
C VAL A 271 14.57 11.04 -14.09
N VAL A 272 14.37 9.73 -13.96
CA VAL A 272 14.78 8.94 -12.80
C VAL A 272 15.75 7.88 -13.29
N GLU A 273 16.86 7.72 -12.56
CA GLU A 273 17.84 6.68 -12.86
C GLU A 273 17.22 5.29 -12.63
N GLN A 274 17.39 4.39 -13.60
CA GLN A 274 16.85 3.05 -13.50
C GLN A 274 17.61 2.25 -12.43
N PRO A 275 16.93 1.63 -11.45
CA PRO A 275 17.59 0.81 -10.45
C PRO A 275 18.32 -0.39 -11.04
N ALA A 276 19.49 -0.72 -10.48
CA ALA A 276 20.26 -1.88 -10.88
C ALA A 276 19.52 -3.21 -10.61
N GLY A 277 18.81 -3.29 -9.47
CA GLY A 277 18.11 -4.48 -8.98
C GLY A 277 17.80 -4.36 -7.49
N ILE A 278 17.81 -5.48 -6.76
CA ILE A 278 17.60 -5.54 -5.31
C ILE A 278 18.89 -5.13 -4.58
N PRO A 279 18.86 -4.12 -3.69
CA PRO A 279 20.02 -3.71 -2.87
C PRO A 279 20.45 -4.78 -1.84
N ASP A 280 21.67 -4.64 -1.31
CA ASP A 280 22.25 -5.61 -0.37
C ASP A 280 21.62 -5.54 1.02
N THR A 281 21.28 -4.34 1.49
CA THR A 281 20.72 -4.14 2.84
C THR A 281 19.20 -3.98 2.81
N PHE A 282 18.55 -4.41 3.89
CA PHE A 282 17.11 -4.23 4.04
C PHE A 282 16.70 -2.75 4.00
N GLU A 283 17.48 -1.88 4.64
CA GLU A 283 17.22 -0.45 4.67
C GLU A 283 17.23 0.16 3.26
N GLU A 284 18.28 -0.09 2.47
CA GLU A 284 18.38 0.43 1.09
C GLU A 284 17.26 -0.11 0.21
N HIS A 285 16.92 -1.39 0.34
CA HIS A 285 15.82 -1.99 -0.40
C HIS A 285 14.48 -1.35 -0.05
N CYS A 286 14.18 -1.18 1.25
CA CYS A 286 12.96 -0.52 1.70
C CYS A 286 12.86 0.92 1.19
N ARG A 287 13.93 1.70 1.35
CA ARG A 287 13.93 3.10 0.94
C ARG A 287 13.78 3.24 -0.57
N LEU A 288 14.47 2.43 -1.35
CA LEU A 288 14.34 2.45 -2.81
C LEU A 288 12.92 2.09 -3.27
N MET A 289 12.29 1.07 -2.68
CA MET A 289 10.91 0.71 -2.99
C MET A 289 9.92 1.80 -2.57
N PHE A 290 10.14 2.43 -1.42
CA PHE A 290 9.35 3.58 -0.98
C PHE A 290 9.54 4.80 -1.89
N ASP A 291 10.76 5.11 -2.33
CA ASP A 291 11.01 6.21 -3.26
C ASP A 291 10.32 5.99 -4.61
N LEU A 292 10.30 4.76 -5.13
CA LEU A 292 9.52 4.40 -6.33
C LEU A 292 8.01 4.58 -6.11
N LEU A 293 7.50 4.22 -4.92
CA LEU A 293 6.10 4.44 -4.56
C LEU A 293 5.77 5.95 -4.45
N ILE A 294 6.65 6.74 -3.85
CA ILE A 294 6.53 8.20 -3.78
C ILE A 294 6.46 8.77 -5.19
N LEU A 295 7.35 8.35 -6.09
CA LEU A 295 7.33 8.79 -7.49
C LEU A 295 6.02 8.40 -8.17
N ALA A 296 5.50 7.18 -7.94
CA ALA A 296 4.22 6.75 -8.46
C ALA A 296 3.05 7.63 -7.97
N TYR A 297 3.09 8.10 -6.72
CA TYR A 297 2.10 9.00 -6.15
C TYR A 297 2.24 10.45 -6.59
N GLN A 298 3.47 10.96 -6.64
CA GLN A 298 3.80 12.31 -7.11
C GLN A 298 3.40 12.48 -8.58
N THR A 299 3.68 11.45 -9.38
CA THR A 299 3.28 11.41 -10.79
C THR A 299 1.88 10.85 -10.97
N ASP A 300 1.10 10.58 -9.92
CA ASP A 300 -0.29 10.08 -9.92
C ASP A 300 -0.52 8.84 -10.82
N LEU A 301 0.51 8.00 -11.00
CA LEU A 301 0.46 6.76 -11.80
C LEU A 301 -0.39 5.67 -11.13
N THR A 302 -0.46 5.71 -9.80
CA THR A 302 -1.41 4.97 -8.96
C THR A 302 -1.87 5.86 -7.81
N ARG A 303 -3.02 5.53 -7.22
CA ARG A 303 -3.49 6.11 -5.94
C ARG A 303 -3.67 5.06 -4.85
N VAL A 304 -3.38 3.79 -5.17
CA VAL A 304 -3.48 2.67 -4.23
C VAL A 304 -2.19 1.89 -4.22
N SER A 305 -1.69 1.55 -3.03
CA SER A 305 -0.58 0.63 -2.87
C SER A 305 -0.75 -0.34 -1.70
N THR A 306 -0.06 -1.46 -1.80
CA THR A 306 0.06 -2.43 -0.72
C THR A 306 1.53 -2.81 -0.62
N PHE A 307 2.09 -2.82 0.59
CA PHE A 307 3.51 -2.99 0.84
C PHE A 307 3.74 -3.99 1.98
N MET A 308 4.53 -5.04 1.75
CA MET A 308 4.93 -6.00 2.77
C MET A 308 6.41 -5.88 3.10
N PHE A 309 6.75 -5.53 4.36
CA PHE A 309 8.14 -5.54 4.83
C PHE A 309 8.75 -6.95 4.88
N GLY A 310 7.90 -7.96 5.01
CA GLY A 310 8.29 -9.35 4.96
C GLY A 310 7.06 -10.25 4.97
N ARG A 311 7.29 -11.53 4.76
CA ARG A 311 6.23 -12.54 4.84
C ARG A 311 6.13 -13.09 6.26
N GLU A 312 4.93 -13.50 6.63
CA GLU A 312 4.76 -14.34 7.81
C GLU A 312 5.62 -15.61 7.66
N VAL A 313 6.18 -16.11 8.78
CA VAL A 313 7.16 -17.23 8.82
C VAL A 313 8.55 -16.87 8.26
N SER A 314 8.75 -15.69 7.67
CA SER A 314 10.06 -15.29 7.14
C SER A 314 11.13 -15.24 8.24
N GLY A 315 12.19 -16.03 8.05
CA GLY A 315 13.36 -16.09 8.92
C GLY A 315 14.42 -15.03 8.63
N ARG A 316 14.08 -13.93 7.94
CA ARG A 316 15.04 -12.85 7.62
C ARG A 316 15.77 -12.37 8.87
N SER A 317 17.09 -12.24 8.80
CA SER A 317 17.93 -11.61 9.82
C SER A 317 18.24 -10.16 9.46
N PHE A 318 18.68 -9.39 10.45
CA PHE A 318 19.03 -7.97 10.32
C PHE A 318 20.39 -7.67 11.01
N PRO A 319 21.51 -8.24 10.53
CA PRO A 319 22.83 -8.04 11.12
C PRO A 319 23.28 -6.57 11.16
N GLU A 320 22.81 -5.74 10.22
CA GLU A 320 23.09 -4.30 10.12
C GLU A 320 22.63 -3.49 11.33
N ILE A 321 21.59 -3.98 12.03
CA ILE A 321 21.11 -3.42 13.30
C ILE A 321 21.48 -4.33 14.47
N GLY A 322 22.46 -5.24 14.31
CA GLY A 322 22.94 -6.14 15.35
C GLY A 322 21.93 -7.20 15.79
N VAL A 323 21.10 -7.70 14.86
CA VAL A 323 20.12 -8.77 15.08
C VAL A 323 20.38 -9.91 14.10
N PRO A 324 21.34 -10.81 14.38
CA PRO A 324 21.83 -11.80 13.41
C PRO A 324 20.92 -13.03 13.24
N GLY A 325 20.04 -13.32 14.20
CA GLY A 325 19.04 -14.40 14.09
C GLY A 325 17.84 -14.01 13.22
N GLY A 326 16.98 -14.99 12.91
CA GLY A 326 15.79 -14.77 12.08
C GLY A 326 14.64 -14.11 12.85
N HIS A 327 13.95 -13.17 12.19
CA HIS A 327 12.80 -12.44 12.74
C HIS A 327 11.72 -13.36 13.31
N HIS A 328 11.29 -14.35 12.52
CA HIS A 328 10.31 -15.33 12.98
C HIS A 328 10.79 -16.06 14.25
N GLY A 329 12.05 -16.45 14.31
CA GLY A 329 12.65 -17.08 15.50
C GLY A 329 12.57 -16.19 16.74
N TYR A 330 12.92 -14.90 16.62
CA TYR A 330 12.82 -13.95 17.73
C TYR A 330 11.38 -13.64 18.15
N SER A 331 10.41 -13.77 17.24
CA SER A 331 8.98 -13.61 17.58
C SER A 331 8.47 -14.73 18.49
N HIS A 332 9.05 -15.93 18.41
CA HIS A 332 8.84 -17.04 19.35
C HIS A 332 9.68 -16.86 20.62
N HIS A 333 9.51 -15.71 21.27
CA HIS A 333 10.44 -15.21 22.28
C HIS A 333 10.49 -16.02 23.58
N GLN A 334 9.48 -16.85 23.90
CA GLN A 334 9.42 -17.66 25.15
C GLN A 334 9.53 -16.84 26.45
N ASN A 335 9.15 -15.56 26.39
CA ASN A 335 9.42 -14.54 27.42
C ASN A 335 10.91 -14.32 27.77
N ASP A 336 11.81 -14.75 26.90
CA ASP A 336 13.24 -14.48 27.05
C ASP A 336 13.55 -12.98 26.81
N PRO A 337 14.19 -12.28 27.76
CA PRO A 337 14.47 -10.85 27.62
C PRO A 337 15.36 -10.48 26.43
N GLU A 338 16.28 -11.33 26.00
CA GLU A 338 17.16 -11.06 24.86
C GLU A 338 16.37 -11.15 23.55
N ASN A 339 15.57 -12.19 23.37
CA ASN A 339 14.69 -12.34 22.21
C ASN A 339 13.70 -11.18 22.09
N LEU A 340 13.11 -10.76 23.21
CA LEU A 340 12.23 -9.60 23.29
C LEU A 340 12.93 -8.31 22.88
N ALA A 341 14.17 -8.11 23.32
CA ALA A 341 14.97 -6.95 22.92
C ALA A 341 15.31 -6.99 21.42
N MET A 342 15.62 -8.16 20.86
CA MET A 342 15.86 -8.33 19.42
C MET A 342 14.61 -8.05 18.59
N LEU A 343 13.45 -8.57 19.02
CA LEU A 343 12.16 -8.29 18.38
C LEU A 343 11.84 -6.79 18.38
N ALA A 344 11.99 -6.12 19.53
CA ALA A 344 11.78 -4.68 19.64
C ALA A 344 12.71 -3.88 18.69
N ARG A 345 13.97 -4.30 18.52
CA ARG A 345 14.93 -3.68 17.57
C ARG A 345 14.46 -3.83 16.12
N ILE A 346 13.99 -5.02 15.73
CA ILE A 346 13.42 -5.26 14.40
C ILE A 346 12.18 -4.37 14.19
N ASN A 347 11.24 -4.36 15.15
CA ASN A 347 10.03 -3.55 15.03
C ASN A 347 10.37 -2.05 14.92
N THR A 348 11.35 -1.57 15.68
CA THR A 348 11.86 -0.19 15.60
C THR A 348 12.48 0.10 14.24
N HIS A 349 13.19 -0.86 13.65
CA HIS A 349 13.77 -0.71 12.32
C HIS A 349 12.71 -0.63 11.22
N HIS A 350 11.65 -1.45 11.28
CA HIS A 350 10.51 -1.32 10.36
C HIS A 350 9.84 0.06 10.48
N ILE A 351 9.59 0.52 11.71
CA ILE A 351 9.01 1.85 11.95
C ILE A 351 9.93 2.97 11.45
N ARG A 352 11.25 2.83 11.59
CA ARG A 352 12.23 3.79 11.05
C ARG A 352 12.12 3.93 9.53
N GLN A 353 11.96 2.84 8.78
CA GLN A 353 11.80 2.93 7.33
C GLN A 353 10.43 3.51 6.93
N PHE A 354 9.38 3.20 7.70
CA PHE A 354 8.08 3.83 7.49
C PHE A 354 8.09 5.33 7.82
N GLY A 355 8.77 5.74 8.89
CA GLY A 355 9.01 7.15 9.26
C GLY A 355 9.71 7.92 8.15
N TYR A 356 10.79 7.36 7.59
CA TYR A 356 11.46 7.90 6.40
C TYR A 356 10.47 8.15 5.25
N PHE A 357 9.65 7.17 4.90
CA PHE A 357 8.66 7.30 3.83
C PHE A 357 7.64 8.42 4.11
N LEU A 358 7.11 8.49 5.33
CA LEU A 358 6.16 9.52 5.73
C LEU A 358 6.77 10.92 5.70
N GLU A 359 8.00 11.08 6.19
CA GLU A 359 8.73 12.36 6.16
C GLU A 359 8.96 12.84 4.72
N ARG A 360 9.38 11.92 3.83
CA ARG A 360 9.54 12.22 2.41
C ARG A 360 8.21 12.65 1.79
N MET A 361 7.14 11.91 2.03
CA MET A 361 5.78 12.27 1.56
C MET A 361 5.30 13.62 2.10
N GLN A 362 5.64 13.97 3.35
CA GLN A 362 5.31 15.27 3.94
C GLN A 362 6.10 16.42 3.29
N SER A 363 7.34 16.16 2.84
CA SER A 363 8.21 17.17 2.23
C SER A 363 7.83 17.55 0.81
N ILE A 364 6.99 16.76 0.13
CA ILE A 364 6.64 16.94 -1.28
C ILE A 364 5.29 17.67 -1.40
N PRO A 365 5.25 18.87 -2.00
CA PRO A 365 3.99 19.58 -2.24
C PRO A 365 3.06 18.82 -3.19
N ASP A 366 1.76 18.85 -2.88
CA ASP A 366 0.68 18.30 -3.71
C ASP A 366 -0.56 19.18 -3.53
N GLY A 367 -0.82 20.10 -4.46
CA GLY A 367 -1.96 21.03 -4.34
C GLY A 367 -1.82 22.01 -3.17
N ASP A 368 -2.83 22.04 -2.28
CA ASP A 368 -2.90 22.89 -1.09
C ASP A 368 -2.25 22.26 0.16
N GLY A 369 -1.62 21.10 0.02
CA GLY A 369 -0.92 20.40 1.09
C GLY A 369 0.31 19.65 0.57
N SER A 370 0.71 18.63 1.32
CA SER A 370 1.74 17.67 0.92
C SER A 370 1.14 16.38 0.36
N LEU A 371 1.95 15.52 -0.26
CA LEU A 371 1.50 14.17 -0.63
C LEU A 371 0.95 13.41 0.60
N LEU A 372 1.54 13.60 1.78
CA LEU A 372 1.05 12.99 3.02
C LEU A 372 -0.31 13.55 3.47
N ASP A 373 -0.58 14.85 3.26
CA ASP A 373 -1.89 15.45 3.54
C ASP A 373 -3.00 14.80 2.70
N HIS A 374 -2.68 14.44 1.46
CA HIS A 374 -3.59 13.83 0.48
C HIS A 374 -3.57 12.30 0.44
N SER A 375 -2.89 11.67 1.40
CA SER A 375 -2.80 10.22 1.50
C SER A 375 -3.30 9.71 2.85
N LEU A 376 -3.70 8.45 2.89
CA LEU A 376 -4.00 7.69 4.10
C LEU A 376 -3.27 6.36 4.05
N PHE A 377 -2.46 6.08 5.06
CA PHE A 377 -1.72 4.84 5.19
C PHE A 377 -2.20 4.07 6.40
N LEU A 378 -2.55 2.80 6.18
CA LEU A 378 -2.76 1.80 7.23
C LEU A 378 -1.46 1.02 7.41
N TYR A 379 -0.89 1.03 8.61
CA TYR A 379 0.27 0.23 8.97
C TYR A 379 -0.12 -0.76 10.08
N GLY A 380 0.33 -2.01 10.02
CA GLY A 380 0.12 -2.95 11.11
C GLY A 380 0.56 -4.38 10.84
N ALA A 381 0.15 -5.27 11.74
CA ALA A 381 0.37 -6.71 11.66
C ALA A 381 -0.93 -7.48 11.94
N GLY A 382 -1.02 -8.71 11.43
CA GLY A 382 -2.13 -9.62 11.71
C GLY A 382 -1.96 -10.44 12.99
N ILE A 383 -0.82 -10.28 13.68
CA ILE A 383 -0.48 -10.91 14.96
C ILE A 383 -0.02 -9.81 15.91
N SER A 384 -0.47 -9.82 17.16
CA SER A 384 0.03 -8.92 18.22
C SER A 384 1.18 -9.54 18.99
N ASP A 385 1.10 -10.84 19.33
CA ASP A 385 2.15 -11.59 20.01
C ASP A 385 2.53 -12.81 19.16
N GLY A 386 3.77 -12.82 18.65
CA GLY A 386 4.28 -13.89 17.80
C GLY A 386 4.51 -15.23 18.51
N ASN A 387 4.71 -15.22 19.83
CA ASN A 387 4.95 -16.42 20.62
C ASN A 387 3.64 -17.15 20.95
N LEU A 388 2.56 -16.39 21.16
CA LEU A 388 1.22 -16.92 21.46
C LEU A 388 0.30 -16.95 20.24
N HIS A 389 0.72 -16.41 19.10
CA HIS A 389 -0.09 -16.22 17.90
C HIS A 389 -1.40 -15.47 18.17
N PHE A 390 -1.34 -14.41 18.95
CA PHE A 390 -2.53 -13.64 19.29
C PHE A 390 -3.00 -12.75 18.15
N HIS A 391 -4.30 -12.84 17.83
CA HIS A 391 -4.98 -12.02 16.82
C HIS A 391 -5.86 -10.92 17.45
N LEU A 392 -5.65 -10.64 18.74
CA LEU A 392 -6.36 -9.63 19.53
C LEU A 392 -5.42 -8.48 19.87
N ASP A 393 -5.97 -7.28 20.08
CA ASP A 393 -5.20 -6.04 20.33
C ASP A 393 -4.06 -5.84 19.32
N LEU A 394 -4.39 -5.93 18.04
CA LEU A 394 -3.42 -5.85 16.95
C LEU A 394 -2.66 -4.52 16.93
N PRO A 395 -1.35 -4.53 16.58
CA PRO A 395 -0.61 -3.31 16.33
C PRO A 395 -1.15 -2.66 15.05
N ALA A 396 -1.76 -1.49 15.21
CA ALA A 396 -2.35 -0.75 14.11
C ALA A 396 -2.06 0.75 14.20
N LEU A 397 -1.78 1.35 13.06
CA LEU A 397 -1.43 2.75 12.91
C LEU A 397 -2.09 3.32 11.66
N LEU A 398 -2.68 4.50 11.77
CA LEU A 398 -3.12 5.30 10.62
C LEU A 398 -2.24 6.55 10.47
N ALA A 399 -1.68 6.77 9.29
CA ALA A 399 -0.85 7.93 9.00
C ALA A 399 -1.37 8.74 7.80
N GLY A 400 -1.27 10.06 7.88
CA GLY A 400 -1.67 10.98 6.81
C GLY A 400 -2.97 11.74 7.10
N GLY A 401 -3.33 12.61 6.15
CA GLY A 401 -4.46 13.54 6.32
C GLY A 401 -5.76 13.09 5.66
N ALA A 402 -5.70 12.15 4.69
CA ALA A 402 -6.83 11.78 3.85
C ALA A 402 -7.58 13.00 3.26
N ALA A 403 -6.84 14.02 2.86
CA ALA A 403 -7.34 15.33 2.44
C ALA A 403 -8.19 16.03 3.52
N GLY A 404 -7.66 16.14 4.74
CA GLY A 404 -8.30 16.78 5.88
C GLY A 404 -9.39 15.96 6.56
N ARG A 405 -9.56 14.69 6.18
CA ARG A 405 -10.59 13.78 6.71
C ARG A 405 -10.10 12.92 7.88
N VAL A 406 -8.80 12.92 8.15
CA VAL A 406 -8.19 12.28 9.31
C VAL A 406 -7.33 13.29 10.06
N LYS A 407 -7.49 13.32 11.39
CA LYS A 407 -6.64 14.10 12.29
C LYS A 407 -5.66 13.17 12.99
N GLY A 408 -4.36 13.40 12.84
CA GLY A 408 -3.30 12.64 13.50
C GLY A 408 -2.98 13.13 14.91
N GLY A 409 -1.86 12.64 15.45
CA GLY A 409 -1.29 13.06 16.73
C GLY A 409 -1.92 12.40 17.95
N ARG A 410 -2.54 11.21 17.83
CA ARG A 410 -3.34 10.62 18.92
C ARG A 410 -3.10 9.14 19.15
N HIS A 411 -3.41 8.68 20.35
CA HIS A 411 -3.68 7.28 20.64
C HIS A 411 -5.18 7.09 20.83
N LEU A 412 -5.80 6.33 19.94
CA LEU A 412 -7.23 6.00 19.96
C LEU A 412 -7.39 4.56 20.48
N ARG A 413 -7.96 4.44 21.68
CA ARG A 413 -8.27 3.15 22.30
C ARG A 413 -9.74 2.85 22.10
N TYR A 414 -10.04 1.73 21.44
CA TYR A 414 -11.39 1.22 21.26
C TYR A 414 -11.71 0.19 22.33
N GLU A 415 -12.98 -0.26 22.37
CA GLU A 415 -13.35 -1.40 23.18
C GLU A 415 -12.51 -2.61 22.77
N HIS A 416 -12.13 -3.44 23.75
CA HIS A 416 -11.41 -4.67 23.45
C HIS A 416 -12.23 -5.51 22.47
N ASP A 417 -11.55 -6.31 21.65
CA ASP A 417 -12.18 -7.17 20.66
C ASP A 417 -12.95 -6.45 19.54
N THR A 418 -12.74 -5.15 19.35
CA THR A 418 -13.35 -4.40 18.24
C THR A 418 -12.87 -4.98 16.90
N PRO A 419 -13.76 -5.41 15.99
CA PRO A 419 -13.33 -5.98 14.71
C PRO A 419 -12.44 -5.03 13.92
N LEU A 420 -11.28 -5.51 13.45
CA LEU A 420 -10.39 -4.77 12.56
C LEU A 420 -11.13 -4.30 11.31
N SER A 421 -12.11 -5.06 10.83
CA SER A 421 -12.96 -4.67 9.70
C SER A 421 -13.73 -3.36 9.91
N ASN A 422 -14.01 -2.94 11.15
CA ASN A 422 -14.58 -1.62 11.42
C ASN A 422 -13.62 -0.48 11.04
N LEU A 423 -12.30 -0.72 11.12
CA LEU A 423 -11.28 0.21 10.62
C LEU A 423 -11.32 0.30 9.11
N HIS A 424 -11.47 -0.83 8.40
CA HIS A 424 -11.57 -0.84 6.94
C HIS A 424 -12.78 -0.06 6.43
N VAL A 425 -13.94 -0.21 7.07
CA VAL A 425 -15.13 0.60 6.76
C VAL A 425 -14.84 2.08 6.94
N ALA A 426 -14.21 2.47 8.06
CA ALA A 426 -13.86 3.87 8.33
C ALA A 426 -12.83 4.42 7.32
N VAL A 427 -11.82 3.61 6.94
CA VAL A 427 -10.83 3.98 5.92
C VAL A 427 -11.51 4.24 4.57
N LEU A 428 -12.38 3.33 4.12
CA LEU A 428 -13.14 3.51 2.87
C LEU A 428 -14.02 4.76 2.91
N GLU A 429 -14.68 5.04 4.04
CA GLU A 429 -15.43 6.29 4.24
C GLU A 429 -14.54 7.53 4.10
N LYS A 430 -13.33 7.53 4.70
CA LYS A 430 -12.40 8.66 4.58
C LYS A 430 -11.87 8.83 3.16
N LEU A 431 -11.70 7.73 2.43
CA LEU A 431 -11.41 7.74 0.99
C LEU A 431 -12.61 8.19 0.15
N GLY A 432 -13.80 8.36 0.74
CA GLY A 432 -15.06 8.75 0.08
C GLY A 432 -15.69 7.63 -0.73
N LEU A 433 -15.48 6.40 -0.30
CA LEU A 433 -16.02 5.17 -0.85
C LEU A 433 -16.88 4.48 0.23
N PRO A 434 -17.95 5.11 0.75
CA PRO A 434 -18.70 4.56 1.87
C PRO A 434 -19.29 3.19 1.51
N VAL A 435 -19.18 2.25 2.45
CA VAL A 435 -19.78 0.91 2.38
C VAL A 435 -20.56 0.65 3.66
N GLU A 436 -21.63 -0.15 3.59
CA GLU A 436 -22.42 -0.50 4.78
C GLU A 436 -21.69 -1.50 5.67
N THR A 437 -21.05 -2.51 5.07
CA THR A 437 -20.32 -3.57 5.77
C THR A 437 -19.11 -4.01 4.96
N PHE A 438 -18.08 -4.51 5.63
CA PHE A 438 -16.90 -5.14 5.03
C PHE A 438 -16.42 -6.29 5.93
N GLY A 439 -16.08 -7.45 5.36
CA GLY A 439 -15.58 -8.59 6.16
C GLY A 439 -16.52 -8.95 7.31
N ASP A 440 -15.97 -9.03 8.52
CA ASP A 440 -16.68 -9.24 9.79
C ASP A 440 -17.07 -7.95 10.52
N SER A 441 -17.13 -6.80 9.83
CA SER A 441 -17.45 -5.52 10.45
C SER A 441 -18.81 -5.55 11.15
N THR A 442 -18.86 -5.01 12.36
CA THR A 442 -20.09 -4.76 13.13
C THR A 442 -20.49 -3.28 13.13
N GLY A 443 -19.69 -2.42 12.51
CA GLY A 443 -19.93 -0.99 12.37
C GLY A 443 -18.76 -0.26 11.71
N THR A 444 -18.64 1.04 12.00
CA THR A 444 -17.52 1.89 11.55
C THR A 444 -16.78 2.47 12.76
N LEU A 445 -15.45 2.56 12.69
CA LEU A 445 -14.66 3.22 13.73
C LEU A 445 -14.96 4.72 13.80
N ARG A 446 -15.12 5.21 15.02
CA ARG A 446 -15.39 6.63 15.32
C ARG A 446 -14.09 7.39 15.59
N TYR A 447 -14.17 8.72 15.67
CA TYR A 447 -13.11 9.61 16.17
C TYR A 447 -11.86 9.78 15.28
N LEU A 448 -11.88 9.32 14.02
CA LEU A 448 -10.76 9.55 13.09
C LEU A 448 -10.61 11.02 12.63
N THR A 449 -11.69 11.81 12.62
CA THR A 449 -11.69 13.20 12.14
C THR A 449 -11.86 14.25 13.26
N GLY A 450 -12.51 13.87 14.37
CA GLY A 450 -12.86 14.75 15.50
C GLY A 450 -12.57 14.11 16.87
N ILE A 451 -12.95 14.83 17.94
CA ILE A 451 -12.91 14.34 19.33
C ILE A 451 -14.08 13.40 19.58
#